data_AF-A0A7S3SJE5-F1
#
_entry.id   AF-A0A7S3SJE5-F1
#
_cell.length_a   1.000
_cell.length_b   1.000
_cell.length_c   1.000
_cell.angle_alpha   90.00
_cell.angle_beta   90.00
_cell.angle_gamma   90.00
#
_symmetry.space_group_name_H-M   'P 1'
#
loop_
_entity.id
_entity.type
_entity.pdbx_description
1 polymer ?
#
loop_
_entity_poly.entity_id
_entity_poly.type
_entity_poly.pdbx_seq_one_letter_code
_entity_poly.pdbx_strand_id
1 'polypeptide(L)'
;MSSDCLDDYHAAPPSPLLALVGMPHLHGALQAAAAAAEPKPRVLSFASDGAYVEAQPVPSGEAANLVLKPGWLHKHTHCIAGAAALLASWDDSTSATGVAAQIGAIRNASGRSRLLLVLVQASGEASPAPPSEERIAALRRACDLEPRSLLVVSADGPPPSLDAASLARGVKVLLEAAAAYYRDEARRARPPKATAPQLAARHHTKRAVFAELSHEPVLAQRHWQLAAEQLRELVRLAAGSGAEADVASSVPLHEVKRVAELAVRRICAHGMTAPQGAAAASRHAEVFDVFRRHVRLFQPLAQQPPPVDARGAAAAGHVHSGWMGKQHRWFAKLLEESDAPAVAAAAAGGGSAAEGSAHFAEPGFYYQAAASCALQRRRFAEVLSGLDAAAAGAAAAEAAP
;
A
#
# COMPACT_ATOMS: atom_id res chain seq x y z
N MET A 1 -7.80 0.15 -18.37
CA MET A 1 -7.30 -0.98 -17.56
C MET A 1 -7.19 -0.52 -16.12
N SER A 2 -8.24 -0.71 -15.32
CA SER A 2 -8.30 -0.26 -13.92
C SER A 2 -7.56 -1.29 -13.05
N SER A 3 -6.30 -0.99 -12.71
CA SER A 3 -5.58 -1.62 -11.60
C SER A 3 -6.02 -0.92 -10.30
N ASP A 4 -7.31 -1.08 -9.97
CA ASP A 4 -7.89 -0.69 -8.68
C ASP A 4 -7.91 -1.89 -7.71
N CYS A 5 -7.20 -2.96 -8.03
CA CYS A 5 -7.22 -4.15 -7.19
C CYS A 5 -6.28 -3.93 -5.99
N LEU A 6 -6.86 -3.94 -4.80
CA LEU A 6 -6.09 -3.94 -3.55
C LEU A 6 -5.16 -5.16 -3.48
N ASP A 7 -5.40 -6.17 -4.31
CA ASP A 7 -4.56 -7.35 -4.51
C ASP A 7 -3.14 -7.01 -4.98
N ASP A 8 -2.97 -6.03 -5.87
CA ASP A 8 -1.63 -5.55 -6.26
C ASP A 8 -0.92 -4.91 -5.07
N TYR A 9 -1.69 -4.23 -4.21
CA TYR A 9 -1.21 -3.59 -2.99
C TYR A 9 -0.92 -4.58 -1.86
N HIS A 10 -1.51 -5.77 -1.91
CA HIS A 10 -1.28 -6.81 -0.93
C HIS A 10 0.05 -7.55 -1.15
N ALA A 11 0.57 -7.57 -2.38
CA ALA A 11 1.77 -8.30 -2.74
C ALA A 11 3.08 -7.58 -2.37
N ALA A 12 3.06 -6.25 -2.20
CA ALA A 12 4.23 -5.45 -1.85
C ALA A 12 3.86 -4.26 -0.93
N PRO A 13 4.78 -3.77 -0.07
CA PRO A 13 4.59 -2.50 0.62
C PRO A 13 4.40 -1.35 -0.39
N PRO A 14 3.69 -0.28 -0.01
CA PRO A 14 3.51 0.84 -0.91
C PRO A 14 4.83 1.56 -1.12
N SER A 15 5.20 1.73 -2.39
CA SER A 15 6.41 2.45 -2.76
C SER A 15 6.13 3.95 -2.91
N PRO A 16 7.04 4.82 -2.43
CA PRO A 16 7.00 6.24 -2.75
C PRO A 16 6.95 6.47 -4.27
N LEU A 17 6.22 7.48 -4.71
CA LEU A 17 6.10 7.84 -6.12
C LEU A 17 6.89 9.11 -6.37
N LEU A 18 7.83 9.04 -7.31
CA LEU A 18 8.69 10.14 -7.74
C LEU A 18 8.36 10.48 -9.19
N ALA A 19 8.52 11.75 -9.57
CA ALA A 19 8.42 12.19 -10.96
C ALA A 19 9.72 12.83 -11.42
N LEU A 20 10.15 12.52 -12.65
CA LEU A 20 11.27 13.14 -13.33
C LEU A 20 10.76 13.91 -14.54
N VAL A 21 11.17 15.17 -14.65
CA VAL A 21 10.78 16.10 -15.72
C VAL A 21 12.04 16.75 -16.30
N GLY A 22 12.06 16.97 -17.62
CA GLY A 22 13.18 17.61 -18.30
C GLY A 22 14.03 16.59 -19.05
N MET A 23 15.34 16.60 -18.83
CA MET A 23 16.37 15.87 -19.60
C MET A 23 16.12 14.34 -19.74
N PRO A 24 15.53 13.84 -20.84
CA PRO A 24 15.04 12.45 -20.91
C PRO A 24 16.15 11.41 -20.94
N HIS A 25 17.33 11.77 -21.46
CA HIS A 25 18.49 10.88 -21.51
C HIS A 25 19.03 10.53 -20.12
N LEU A 26 18.74 11.33 -19.08
CA LEU A 26 19.12 11.04 -17.70
C LEU A 26 18.08 10.19 -16.95
N HIS A 27 16.85 10.08 -17.47
CA HIS A 27 15.77 9.39 -16.77
C HIS A 27 16.05 7.91 -16.57
N GLY A 28 16.64 7.23 -17.56
CA GLY A 28 16.99 5.80 -17.45
C GLY A 28 18.01 5.54 -16.34
N ALA A 29 19.05 6.37 -16.23
CA ALA A 29 20.07 6.25 -15.19
C ALA A 29 19.50 6.53 -13.79
N LEU A 30 18.65 7.56 -13.65
CA LEU A 30 17.96 7.86 -12.40
C LEU A 30 16.96 6.78 -12.00
N GLN A 31 16.26 6.18 -12.96
CA GLN A 31 15.37 5.04 -12.71
C GLN A 31 16.15 3.81 -12.24
N ALA A 32 17.32 3.54 -12.83
CA ALA A 32 18.19 2.46 -12.39
C ALA A 32 18.72 2.71 -10.96
N ALA A 33 19.16 3.93 -10.67
CA ALA A 33 19.60 4.31 -9.33
C ALA A 33 18.45 4.23 -8.30
N ALA A 34 17.24 4.64 -8.69
CA ALA A 34 16.03 4.49 -7.88
C ALA A 34 15.69 3.02 -7.62
N ALA A 35 15.84 2.15 -8.61
CA ALA A 35 15.59 0.72 -8.46
C ALA A 35 16.55 0.03 -7.48
N ALA A 36 17.73 0.61 -7.23
CA ALA A 36 18.73 0.16 -6.27
C ALA A 36 18.65 0.87 -4.90
N ALA A 37 17.80 1.90 -4.78
CA ALA A 37 17.62 2.62 -3.52
C ALA A 37 16.67 1.89 -2.58
N GLU A 38 16.87 2.10 -1.28
CA GLU A 38 15.96 1.66 -0.22
C GLU A 38 15.39 2.89 0.48
N PRO A 39 14.07 3.08 0.46
CA PRO A 39 13.07 2.25 -0.22
C PRO A 39 13.13 2.32 -1.75
N LYS A 40 12.71 1.24 -2.41
CA LYS A 40 12.55 1.22 -3.86
C LYS A 40 11.32 2.05 -4.28
N PRO A 41 11.50 3.26 -4.86
CA PRO A 41 10.37 4.08 -5.27
C PRO A 41 9.90 3.68 -6.67
N ARG A 42 8.66 4.05 -6.98
CA ARG A 42 8.13 4.07 -8.33
C ARG A 42 8.48 5.42 -8.97
N VAL A 43 8.92 5.41 -10.21
CA VAL A 43 9.36 6.62 -10.92
C VAL A 43 8.51 6.84 -12.17
N LEU A 44 7.89 8.01 -12.27
CA LEU A 44 7.25 8.52 -13.48
C LEU A 44 8.22 9.40 -14.25
N SER A 45 8.23 9.28 -15.56
CA SER A 45 9.16 10.00 -16.44
C SER A 45 8.38 10.79 -17.47
N PHE A 46 8.63 12.09 -17.53
CA PHE A 46 7.92 13.02 -18.41
C PHE A 46 8.90 13.81 -19.26
N ALA A 47 8.71 13.79 -20.58
CA ALA A 47 9.60 14.46 -21.52
C ALA A 47 9.40 15.99 -21.58
N SER A 48 8.25 16.51 -21.13
CA SER A 48 7.92 17.94 -21.13
C SER A 48 7.08 18.33 -19.92
N ASP A 49 7.06 19.64 -19.64
CA ASP A 49 6.31 20.25 -18.56
C ASP A 49 4.81 19.98 -18.73
N GLY A 50 4.15 19.42 -17.71
CA GLY A 50 2.68 19.35 -17.65
C GLY A 50 2.04 18.01 -17.99
N ALA A 51 2.79 16.97 -18.34
CA ALA A 51 2.22 15.62 -18.51
C ALA A 51 1.94 14.92 -17.16
N TYR A 52 1.47 15.62 -16.13
CA TYR A 52 1.07 14.96 -14.89
C TYR A 52 -0.27 14.24 -15.10
N VAL A 53 -0.35 12.99 -14.66
CA VAL A 53 -1.60 12.23 -14.68
C VAL A 53 -2.53 12.85 -13.64
N GLU A 54 -3.34 13.81 -14.08
CA GLU A 54 -4.44 14.34 -13.31
C GLU A 54 -5.34 13.17 -12.91
N ALA A 55 -5.39 12.87 -11.61
CA ALA A 55 -6.31 11.86 -11.11
C ALA A 55 -7.73 12.36 -11.35
N GLN A 56 -8.38 11.81 -12.38
CA GLN A 56 -9.80 12.04 -12.68
C GLN A 56 -10.60 11.99 -11.38
N PRO A 57 -11.41 13.02 -11.07
CA PRO A 57 -12.18 13.04 -9.83
C PRO A 57 -13.16 11.86 -9.83
N VAL A 58 -12.98 10.94 -8.88
CA VAL A 58 -13.91 9.84 -8.66
C VAL A 58 -15.27 10.43 -8.25
N PRO A 59 -16.40 10.08 -8.90
CA PRO A 59 -17.71 10.63 -8.59
C PRO A 59 -18.06 10.39 -7.11
N SER A 60 -18.40 11.45 -6.39
CA SER A 60 -18.44 11.46 -4.93
C SER A 60 -19.71 10.89 -4.30
N GLY A 61 -20.64 10.34 -5.08
CA GLY A 61 -21.99 9.97 -4.63
C GLY A 61 -22.07 8.69 -3.79
N GLU A 62 -21.41 7.61 -4.20
CA GLU A 62 -21.51 6.28 -3.54
C GLU A 62 -20.47 6.04 -2.44
N ALA A 63 -19.46 6.91 -2.32
CA ALA A 63 -18.29 6.69 -1.46
C ALA A 63 -18.47 7.09 0.02
N ALA A 64 -19.67 7.54 0.43
CA ALA A 64 -19.91 8.00 1.80
C ALA A 64 -19.82 6.86 2.82
N ASN A 65 -20.39 5.70 2.49
CA ASN A 65 -20.54 4.56 3.42
C ASN A 65 -19.45 3.48 3.29
N LEU A 66 -18.44 3.67 2.42
CA LEU A 66 -17.31 2.74 2.31
C LEU A 66 -16.24 3.03 3.37
N VAL A 67 -15.47 2.02 3.81
CA VAL A 67 -14.34 2.26 4.71
C VAL A 67 -13.27 3.08 3.98
N LEU A 68 -12.78 2.63 2.83
CA LEU A 68 -11.89 3.40 1.97
C LEU A 68 -12.63 3.97 0.76
N LYS A 69 -12.19 5.14 0.32
CA LYS A 69 -12.71 5.72 -0.93
C LYS A 69 -12.12 4.95 -2.12
N PRO A 70 -12.92 4.60 -3.14
CA PRO A 70 -12.42 3.98 -4.37
C PRO A 70 -11.29 4.81 -4.99
N GLY A 71 -10.27 4.14 -5.53
CA GLY A 71 -9.12 4.78 -6.16
C GLY A 71 -8.20 5.58 -5.22
N TRP A 72 -8.48 5.67 -3.91
CA TRP A 72 -7.64 6.48 -3.00
C TRP A 72 -6.20 5.98 -2.91
N LEU A 73 -6.00 4.66 -2.81
CA LEU A 73 -4.66 4.07 -2.80
C LEU A 73 -3.95 4.26 -4.14
N HIS A 74 -4.65 4.00 -5.25
CA HIS A 74 -4.14 4.18 -6.60
C HIS A 74 -3.66 5.62 -6.81
N LYS A 75 -4.49 6.60 -6.42
CA LYS A 75 -4.16 8.03 -6.48
C LYS A 75 -2.82 8.36 -5.79
N HIS A 76 -2.60 7.85 -4.58
CA HIS A 76 -1.40 8.16 -3.78
C HIS A 76 -0.19 7.25 -4.05
N THR A 77 -0.29 6.31 -5.00
CA THR A 77 0.82 5.41 -5.35
C THR A 77 1.14 5.33 -6.83
N HIS A 78 0.23 5.80 -7.69
CA HIS A 78 0.36 5.73 -9.15
C HIS A 78 0.09 7.06 -9.86
N CYS A 79 -0.66 7.99 -9.25
CA CYS A 79 -1.02 9.24 -9.91
C CYS A 79 -0.27 10.46 -9.32
N ILE A 80 -0.23 10.60 -8.00
CA ILE A 80 0.33 11.77 -7.33
C ILE A 80 1.70 11.43 -6.77
N ALA A 81 2.75 11.96 -7.40
CA ALA A 81 4.11 11.85 -6.88
C ALA A 81 4.27 12.67 -5.61
N GLY A 82 4.92 12.12 -4.58
CA GLY A 82 5.25 12.86 -3.37
C GLY A 82 6.34 13.91 -3.61
N ALA A 83 7.23 13.66 -4.57
CA ALA A 83 8.25 14.60 -5.02
C ALA A 83 8.46 14.55 -6.54
N ALA A 84 8.84 15.70 -7.11
CA ALA A 84 9.14 15.88 -8.52
C ALA A 84 10.51 16.54 -8.71
N ALA A 85 11.32 15.99 -9.61
CA ALA A 85 12.60 16.57 -10.03
C ALA A 85 12.46 17.25 -11.39
N LEU A 86 12.90 18.50 -11.50
CA LEU A 86 13.20 19.14 -12.77
C LEU A 86 14.70 19.04 -13.05
N LEU A 87 15.06 18.40 -14.16
CA LEU A 87 16.44 18.30 -14.66
C LEU A 87 16.64 19.37 -15.73
N ALA A 88 17.54 20.32 -15.47
CA ALA A 88 17.84 21.43 -16.36
C ALA A 88 19.35 21.56 -16.60
N SER A 89 19.75 22.03 -17.79
CA SER A 89 21.14 22.36 -18.05
C SER A 89 21.56 23.56 -17.20
N TRP A 90 22.83 23.54 -16.79
CA TRP A 90 23.46 24.62 -16.06
C TRP A 90 24.67 25.14 -16.84
N ASP A 91 24.39 26.15 -17.65
CA ASP A 91 25.32 26.84 -18.52
C ASP A 91 25.07 28.36 -18.47
N ASP A 92 25.88 29.15 -19.19
CA ASP A 92 25.72 30.61 -19.20
C ASP A 92 24.40 31.07 -19.86
N SER A 93 23.76 30.21 -20.64
CA SER A 93 22.47 30.47 -21.27
C SER A 93 21.27 30.09 -20.38
N THR A 94 21.49 29.40 -19.25
CA THR A 94 20.42 29.04 -18.32
C THR A 94 19.72 30.29 -17.79
N SER A 95 18.50 30.52 -18.29
CA SER A 95 17.64 31.61 -17.88
C SER A 95 16.93 31.29 -16.57
N ALA A 96 17.17 32.09 -15.53
CA ALA A 96 16.50 31.93 -14.25
C ALA A 96 14.97 32.06 -14.37
N THR A 97 14.48 32.94 -15.24
CA THR A 97 13.07 33.13 -15.51
C THR A 97 12.46 31.92 -16.21
N GLY A 98 13.19 31.31 -17.15
CA GLY A 98 12.75 30.09 -17.84
C GLY A 98 12.58 28.94 -16.87
N VAL A 99 13.61 28.65 -16.07
CA VAL A 99 13.57 27.58 -15.06
C VAL A 99 12.47 27.84 -14.02
N ALA A 100 12.31 29.08 -13.56
CA ALA A 100 11.24 29.44 -12.62
C ALA A 100 9.84 29.22 -13.23
N ALA A 101 9.65 29.50 -14.52
CA ALA A 101 8.40 29.24 -15.22
C ALA A 101 8.09 27.73 -15.30
N GLN A 102 9.10 26.89 -15.58
CA GLN A 102 8.94 25.43 -15.59
C GLN A 102 8.60 24.89 -14.20
N ILE A 103 9.30 25.35 -13.16
CA ILE A 103 8.98 25.00 -11.77
C ILE A 103 7.55 25.44 -11.42
N GLY A 104 7.12 26.62 -11.86
CA GLY A 104 5.74 27.11 -11.70
C GLY A 104 4.72 26.22 -12.40
N ALA A 105 4.99 25.79 -13.63
CA ALA A 105 4.13 24.87 -14.38
C ALA A 105 4.00 23.51 -13.67
N ILE A 106 5.12 22.94 -13.20
CA ILE A 106 5.12 21.68 -12.44
C ILE A 106 4.38 21.86 -11.12
N ARG A 107 4.55 22.98 -10.41
CA ARG A 107 3.83 23.28 -9.16
C ARG A 107 2.31 23.31 -9.39
N ASN A 108 1.87 23.95 -10.46
CA ASN A 108 0.45 24.03 -10.82
C ASN A 108 -0.13 22.65 -11.19
N ALA A 109 0.64 21.80 -11.89
CA ALA A 109 0.20 20.47 -12.31
C ALA A 109 0.25 19.40 -11.19
N SER A 110 1.29 19.44 -10.35
CA SER A 110 1.54 18.45 -9.29
C SER A 110 0.89 18.81 -7.95
N GLY A 111 0.39 20.04 -7.81
CA GLY A 111 -0.31 20.52 -6.63
C GLY A 111 0.62 20.71 -5.42
N ARG A 112 0.63 19.73 -4.50
CA ARG A 112 1.38 19.83 -3.23
C ARG A 112 2.67 19.01 -3.19
N SER A 113 3.05 18.39 -4.30
CA SER A 113 4.29 17.62 -4.41
C SER A 113 5.49 18.49 -4.06
N ARG A 114 6.49 17.89 -3.41
CA ARG A 114 7.76 18.58 -3.15
C ARG A 114 8.56 18.70 -4.43
N LEU A 115 9.19 19.84 -4.66
CA LEU A 115 9.95 20.11 -5.88
C LEU A 115 11.45 20.08 -5.58
N LEU A 116 12.20 19.47 -6.49
CA LEU A 116 13.65 19.43 -6.51
C LEU A 116 14.12 19.92 -7.87
N LEU A 117 15.05 20.87 -7.89
CA LEU A 117 15.74 21.32 -9.08
C LEU A 117 17.12 20.68 -9.13
N VAL A 118 17.41 19.94 -10.22
CA VAL A 118 18.71 19.33 -10.48
C VAL A 118 19.34 20.05 -11.67
N LEU A 119 20.38 20.81 -11.38
CA LEU A 119 21.16 21.57 -12.34
C LEU A 119 22.33 20.73 -12.81
N VAL A 120 22.40 20.47 -14.11
CA VAL A 120 23.38 19.58 -14.74
C VAL A 120 24.43 20.42 -15.47
N GLN A 121 25.65 20.45 -14.94
CA GLN A 121 26.78 21.20 -15.49
C GLN A 121 27.71 20.25 -16.26
N ALA A 122 28.11 20.63 -17.48
CA ALA A 122 29.09 19.85 -18.23
C ALA A 122 30.48 19.92 -17.58
N SER A 123 31.11 18.76 -17.41
CA SER A 123 32.48 18.57 -16.92
C SER A 123 33.43 18.63 -18.13
N GLY A 124 34.26 19.67 -18.22
CA GLY A 124 35.22 19.86 -19.33
C GLY A 124 36.11 21.09 -19.16
N GLU A 125 37.22 21.18 -19.92
CA GLU A 125 38.22 22.28 -19.85
C GLU A 125 37.64 23.66 -20.21
N ALA A 126 36.51 23.71 -20.91
CA ALA A 126 35.72 24.90 -21.20
C ALA A 126 34.53 25.10 -20.24
N SER A 127 34.51 24.39 -19.11
CA SER A 127 33.47 24.57 -18.10
C SER A 127 33.64 25.97 -17.49
N PRO A 128 32.60 26.81 -17.47
CA PRO A 128 32.67 28.10 -16.80
C PRO A 128 33.08 27.89 -15.34
N ALA A 129 33.71 28.91 -14.75
CA ALA A 129 34.14 28.93 -13.34
C ALA A 129 33.09 28.31 -12.42
N PRO A 130 33.49 27.68 -11.29
CA PRO A 130 32.55 27.08 -10.35
C PRO A 130 31.39 28.05 -10.10
N PRO A 131 30.15 27.56 -10.21
CA PRO A 131 29.00 28.42 -10.35
C PRO A 131 28.89 29.37 -9.16
N SER A 132 28.74 30.67 -9.43
CA SER A 132 28.70 31.65 -8.36
C SER A 132 27.54 31.31 -7.41
N GLU A 133 27.85 31.23 -6.11
CA GLU A 133 26.83 30.98 -5.08
C GLU A 133 25.70 32.01 -5.17
N GLU A 134 26.01 33.22 -5.65
CA GLU A 134 25.04 34.28 -5.93
C GLU A 134 24.02 33.90 -7.01
N ARG A 135 24.45 33.27 -8.12
CA ARG A 135 23.55 32.86 -9.21
C ARG A 135 22.66 31.70 -8.77
N ILE A 136 23.20 30.76 -7.99
CA ILE A 136 22.42 29.67 -7.38
C ILE A 136 21.41 30.24 -6.38
N ALA A 137 21.81 31.19 -5.53
CA ALA A 137 20.92 31.82 -4.56
C ALA A 137 19.82 32.65 -5.25
N ALA A 138 20.15 33.34 -6.36
CA ALA A 138 19.17 34.07 -7.17
C ALA A 138 18.15 33.12 -7.81
N LEU A 139 18.60 32.01 -8.40
CA LEU A 139 17.71 31.02 -8.99
C LEU A 139 16.78 30.39 -7.94
N ARG A 140 17.34 30.04 -6.77
CA ARG A 140 16.56 29.50 -5.66
C ARG A 140 15.46 30.47 -5.20
N ARG A 141 15.79 31.77 -5.10
CA ARG A 141 14.81 32.83 -4.78
C ARG A 141 13.75 32.97 -5.88
N ALA A 142 14.16 32.95 -7.15
CA ALA A 142 13.24 33.05 -8.28
C ALA A 142 12.27 31.85 -8.37
N CYS A 143 12.72 30.66 -7.99
CA CYS A 143 11.91 29.43 -8.03
C CYS A 143 11.14 29.18 -6.72
N ASP A 144 11.33 30.00 -5.68
CA ASP A 144 10.75 29.82 -4.34
C ASP A 144 11.02 28.38 -3.79
N LEU A 145 12.30 27.99 -3.77
CA LEU A 145 12.76 26.66 -3.35
C LEU A 145 13.49 26.71 -2.00
N GLU A 146 13.32 25.67 -1.19
CA GLU A 146 14.10 25.47 0.04
C GLU A 146 15.58 25.18 -0.30
N PRO A 147 16.55 25.45 0.59
CA PRO A 147 17.97 25.22 0.32
C PRO A 147 18.34 23.80 -0.09
N ARG A 148 17.59 22.79 0.40
CA ARG A 148 17.80 21.36 0.07
C ARG A 148 17.12 20.93 -1.23
N SER A 149 16.30 21.80 -1.82
CA SER A 149 15.53 21.55 -3.05
C SER A 149 16.27 21.99 -4.32
N LEU A 150 17.56 22.30 -4.25
CA LEU A 150 18.40 22.59 -5.40
C LEU A 150 19.72 21.82 -5.29
N LEU A 151 20.03 21.03 -6.31
CA LEU A 151 21.28 20.28 -6.44
C LEU A 151 21.99 20.70 -7.71
N VAL A 152 23.29 21.00 -7.61
CA VAL A 152 24.17 21.16 -8.76
C VAL A 152 25.00 19.90 -8.89
N VAL A 153 25.05 19.36 -10.11
CA VAL A 153 25.71 18.10 -10.41
C VAL A 153 26.56 18.27 -11.67
N SER A 154 27.81 17.82 -11.60
CA SER A 154 28.68 17.72 -12.77
C SER A 154 28.35 16.48 -13.59
N ALA A 155 28.36 16.61 -14.91
CA ALA A 155 28.08 15.56 -15.86
C ALA A 155 29.23 15.37 -16.84
N ASP A 156 29.60 14.13 -17.10
CA ASP A 156 30.72 13.79 -17.96
C ASP A 156 30.25 13.50 -19.39
N GLY A 157 31.01 14.03 -20.36
CA GLY A 157 30.87 13.74 -21.79
C GLY A 157 29.61 14.32 -22.46
N PRO A 158 29.56 14.34 -23.81
CA PRO A 158 28.33 14.50 -24.58
C PRO A 158 27.79 13.13 -25.07
N PRO A 159 26.53 12.74 -24.77
CA PRO A 159 25.55 13.44 -23.92
C PRO A 159 25.95 13.40 -22.43
N PRO A 160 25.52 14.40 -21.64
CA PRO A 160 25.90 14.49 -20.23
C PRO A 160 25.44 13.25 -19.47
N SER A 161 26.39 12.59 -18.81
CA SER A 161 26.17 11.43 -17.98
C SER A 161 26.50 11.75 -16.52
N LEU A 162 25.64 11.34 -15.60
CA LEU A 162 25.85 11.55 -14.16
C LEU A 162 26.59 10.35 -13.58
N ASP A 163 27.54 10.62 -12.69
CA ASP A 163 28.20 9.56 -11.93
C ASP A 163 27.24 8.87 -10.94
N ALA A 164 27.59 7.65 -10.53
CA ALA A 164 26.75 6.85 -9.64
C ALA A 164 26.47 7.56 -8.30
N ALA A 165 27.45 8.30 -7.77
CA ALA A 165 27.30 9.02 -6.50
C ALA A 165 26.29 10.17 -6.60
N SER A 166 26.29 10.92 -7.71
CA SER A 166 25.32 12.00 -7.91
C SER A 166 23.92 11.49 -8.18
N LEU A 167 23.79 10.38 -8.93
CA LEU A 167 22.51 9.70 -9.13
C LEU A 167 21.93 9.23 -7.79
N ALA A 168 22.73 8.53 -6.97
CA ALA A 168 22.31 8.06 -5.66
C ALA A 168 21.93 9.22 -4.72
N ARG A 169 22.71 10.32 -4.72
CA ARG A 169 22.40 11.53 -3.95
C ARG A 169 21.09 12.17 -4.39
N GLY A 170 20.86 12.30 -5.70
CA GLY A 170 19.62 12.88 -6.23
C GLY A 170 18.39 12.07 -5.85
N VAL A 171 18.45 10.74 -6.00
CA VAL A 171 17.39 9.82 -5.59
C VAL A 171 17.13 9.90 -4.08
N LYS A 172 18.19 9.95 -3.27
CA LYS A 172 18.06 10.08 -1.81
C LYS A 172 17.32 11.37 -1.42
N VAL A 173 17.71 12.51 -1.99
CA VAL A 173 17.03 13.79 -1.70
C VAL A 173 15.57 13.77 -2.15
N LEU A 174 15.26 13.14 -3.28
CA LEU A 174 13.87 12.96 -3.73
C LEU A 174 13.06 12.08 -2.78
N LEU A 175 13.64 11.00 -2.27
CA LEU A 175 12.99 10.13 -1.29
C LEU A 175 12.73 10.86 0.03
N GLU A 176 13.69 11.65 0.52
CA GLU A 176 13.50 12.48 1.72
C GLU A 176 12.39 13.52 1.53
N ALA A 177 12.33 14.15 0.34
CA ALA A 177 11.28 15.09 -0.01
C ALA A 177 9.90 14.41 -0.11
N ALA A 178 9.82 13.23 -0.72
CA ALA A 178 8.60 12.45 -0.80
C ALA A 178 8.11 11.99 0.60
N ALA A 179 9.03 11.55 1.47
CA ALA A 179 8.70 11.21 2.84
C ALA A 179 8.18 12.42 3.64
N ALA A 180 8.73 13.63 3.40
CA ALA A 180 8.18 14.86 3.99
C ALA A 180 6.76 15.16 3.50
N TYR A 181 6.50 15.00 2.20
CA TYR A 181 5.16 15.15 1.62
C TYR A 181 4.13 14.23 2.30
N TYR A 182 4.43 12.94 2.41
CA TYR A 182 3.49 11.97 2.97
C TYR A 182 3.24 12.19 4.46
N ARG A 183 4.25 12.62 5.23
CA ARG A 183 4.07 13.06 6.62
C ARG A 183 3.13 14.26 6.73
N ASP A 184 3.22 15.22 5.81
CA ASP A 184 2.32 16.38 5.80
C ASP A 184 0.89 15.97 5.47
N GLU A 185 0.69 15.11 4.47
CA GLU A 185 -0.63 14.57 4.14
C GLU A 185 -1.22 13.75 5.29
N ALA A 186 -0.40 12.97 6.01
CA ALA A 186 -0.83 12.27 7.23
C ALA A 186 -1.29 13.22 8.34
N ARG A 187 -0.61 14.37 8.52
CA ARG A 187 -1.02 15.40 9.49
C ARG A 187 -2.31 16.12 9.09
N ARG A 188 -2.56 16.25 7.78
CA ARG A 188 -3.79 16.88 7.23
C ARG A 188 -5.00 15.97 7.37
N ALA A 189 -4.81 14.66 7.37
CA ALA A 189 -5.87 13.70 7.70
C ALA A 189 -6.29 13.85 9.17
N ARG A 190 -7.19 14.79 9.47
CA ARG A 190 -7.73 14.99 10.82
C ARG A 190 -8.62 13.82 11.25
N PRO A 191 -8.62 13.44 12.54
CA PRO A 191 -9.58 12.50 13.06
C PRO A 191 -11.01 13.09 12.98
N PRO A 192 -12.05 12.27 12.76
CA PRO A 192 -13.43 12.73 12.82
C PRO A 192 -13.78 13.26 14.23
N LYS A 193 -14.61 14.31 14.33
CA LYS A 193 -15.04 14.89 15.62
C LYS A 193 -16.01 13.99 16.41
N ALA A 194 -16.74 13.13 15.72
CA ALA A 194 -17.54 12.04 16.28
C ALA A 194 -17.24 10.79 15.42
N THR A 195 -16.60 9.78 16.01
CA THR A 195 -16.02 8.66 15.26
C THR A 195 -16.98 7.47 15.21
N ALA A 196 -17.81 7.42 14.17
CA ALA A 196 -18.29 6.12 13.71
C ALA A 196 -17.06 5.22 13.43
N PRO A 197 -17.04 3.95 13.87
CA PRO A 197 -15.88 3.06 13.71
C PRO A 197 -15.37 2.96 12.27
N GLN A 198 -16.26 3.05 11.29
CA GLN A 198 -15.93 3.14 9.86
C GLN A 198 -15.02 4.34 9.52
N LEU A 199 -15.33 5.54 10.04
CA LEU A 199 -14.55 6.75 9.80
C LEU A 199 -13.21 6.72 10.55
N ALA A 200 -13.19 6.11 11.74
CA ALA A 200 -11.96 5.89 12.50
C ALA A 200 -11.04 4.89 11.79
N ALA A 201 -11.59 3.77 11.30
CA ALA A 201 -10.87 2.80 10.47
C ALA A 201 -10.29 3.49 9.23
N ARG A 202 -11.10 4.27 8.50
CA ARG A 202 -10.63 5.07 7.35
C ARG A 202 -9.46 5.97 7.71
N HIS A 203 -9.56 6.73 8.80
CA HIS A 203 -8.51 7.63 9.24
C HIS A 203 -7.21 6.88 9.53
N HIS A 204 -7.28 5.80 10.32
CA HIS A 204 -6.10 5.02 10.68
C HIS A 204 -5.48 4.29 9.48
N THR A 205 -6.29 3.72 8.58
CA THR A 205 -5.76 3.11 7.36
C THR A 205 -4.98 4.11 6.50
N LYS A 206 -5.52 5.32 6.31
CA LYS A 206 -4.80 6.36 5.55
C LYS A 206 -3.49 6.76 6.20
N ARG A 207 -3.49 6.94 7.53
CA ARG A 207 -2.28 7.27 8.29
C ARG A 207 -1.25 6.15 8.24
N ALA A 208 -1.69 4.89 8.29
CA ALA A 208 -0.81 3.74 8.17
C ALA A 208 -0.11 3.70 6.81
N VAL A 209 -0.87 3.85 5.72
CA VAL A 209 -0.32 3.88 4.34
C VAL A 209 0.66 5.05 4.16
N PHE A 210 0.32 6.25 4.64
CA PHE A 210 1.26 7.37 4.56
C PHE A 210 2.51 7.17 5.41
N ALA A 211 2.41 6.52 6.57
CA ALA A 211 3.57 6.16 7.36
C ALA A 211 4.46 5.11 6.65
N GLU A 212 3.88 4.13 5.95
CA GLU A 212 4.63 3.20 5.10
C GLU A 212 5.36 3.94 3.98
N LEU A 213 4.66 4.81 3.26
CA LEU A 213 5.24 5.65 2.19
C LEU A 213 6.29 6.66 2.70
N SER A 214 6.25 6.99 3.99
CA SER A 214 7.24 7.86 4.65
C SER A 214 8.39 7.08 5.30
N HIS A 215 8.36 5.74 5.22
CA HIS A 215 9.34 4.86 5.85
C HIS A 215 9.40 4.98 7.39
N GLU A 216 8.23 5.10 8.01
CA GLU A 216 8.05 5.08 9.48
C GLU A 216 7.36 3.77 9.93
N PRO A 217 8.05 2.61 9.90
CA PRO A 217 7.42 1.29 10.07
C PRO A 217 6.75 1.11 11.44
N VAL A 218 7.30 1.70 12.50
CA VAL A 218 6.71 1.64 13.86
C VAL A 218 5.38 2.40 13.91
N LEU A 219 5.33 3.58 13.28
CA LEU A 219 4.12 4.39 13.22
C LEU A 219 3.07 3.75 12.31
N ALA A 220 3.49 3.16 11.19
CA ALA A 220 2.65 2.38 10.30
C ALA A 220 2.01 1.20 11.04
N GLN A 221 2.82 0.39 11.74
CA GLN A 221 2.35 -0.74 12.53
C GLN A 221 1.28 -0.35 13.55
N ARG A 222 1.53 0.73 14.31
CA ARG A 222 0.56 1.26 15.27
C ARG A 222 -0.77 1.62 14.61
N HIS A 223 -0.73 2.31 13.47
CA HIS A 223 -1.95 2.71 12.78
C HIS A 223 -2.68 1.55 12.11
N TRP A 224 -1.96 0.52 11.63
CA TRP A 224 -2.60 -0.70 11.15
C TRP A 224 -3.32 -1.45 12.27
N GLN A 225 -2.70 -1.56 13.46
CA GLN A 225 -3.33 -2.16 14.64
C GLN A 225 -4.61 -1.41 15.03
N LEU A 226 -4.55 -0.08 15.13
CA LEU A 226 -5.71 0.76 15.41
C LEU A 226 -6.80 0.62 14.33
N ALA A 227 -6.43 0.56 13.04
CA ALA A 227 -7.40 0.33 11.97
C ALA A 227 -8.09 -1.04 12.11
N ALA A 228 -7.34 -2.10 12.41
CA ALA A 228 -7.88 -3.44 12.63
C ALA A 228 -8.81 -3.50 13.85
N GLU A 229 -8.51 -2.77 14.92
CA GLU A 229 -9.38 -2.64 16.09
C GLU A 229 -10.71 -1.95 15.73
N GLN A 230 -10.67 -0.85 14.99
CA GLN A 230 -11.89 -0.15 14.56
C GLN A 230 -12.74 -1.01 13.61
N LEU A 231 -12.12 -1.81 12.75
CA LEU A 231 -12.84 -2.76 11.90
C LEU A 231 -13.47 -3.90 12.70
N ARG A 232 -12.80 -4.38 13.76
CA ARG A 232 -13.38 -5.36 14.69
C ARG A 232 -14.61 -4.81 15.39
N GLU A 233 -14.51 -3.58 15.87
CA GLU A 233 -15.62 -2.91 16.53
C GLU A 233 -16.80 -2.71 15.56
N LEU A 234 -16.52 -2.34 14.32
CA LEU A 234 -17.54 -2.23 13.27
C LEU A 234 -18.27 -3.57 13.03
N VAL A 235 -17.53 -4.69 12.94
CA VAL A 235 -18.14 -6.03 12.82
C VAL A 235 -18.97 -6.39 14.05
N ARG A 236 -18.46 -6.09 15.25
CA ARG A 236 -19.17 -6.37 16.51
C ARG A 236 -20.50 -5.61 16.59
N LEU A 237 -20.50 -4.33 16.22
CA LEU A 237 -21.70 -3.50 16.21
C LEU A 237 -22.70 -3.95 15.13
N ALA A 238 -22.23 -4.32 13.94
CA ALA A 238 -23.09 -4.85 12.88
C ALA A 238 -23.77 -6.17 13.27
N ALA A 239 -23.19 -6.95 14.19
CA ALA A 239 -23.81 -8.15 14.75
C ALA A 239 -24.77 -7.87 15.92
N GLY A 240 -24.84 -6.63 16.40
CA GLY A 240 -25.68 -6.20 17.51
C GLY A 240 -27.13 -5.88 17.10
N SER A 241 -27.82 -5.11 17.94
CA SER A 241 -29.17 -4.58 17.66
C SER A 241 -29.26 -3.11 18.06
N GLY A 242 -30.18 -2.37 17.43
CA GLY A 242 -30.40 -0.94 17.68
C GLY A 242 -29.77 -0.02 16.63
N ALA A 243 -29.94 1.29 16.81
CA ALA A 243 -29.57 2.31 15.81
C ALA A 243 -28.07 2.29 15.43
N GLU A 244 -27.17 1.97 16.37
CA GLU A 244 -25.74 1.82 16.08
C GLU A 244 -25.44 0.60 15.21
N ALA A 245 -26.21 -0.48 15.38
CA ALA A 245 -26.10 -1.67 14.54
C ALA A 245 -26.60 -1.39 13.12
N ASP A 246 -27.67 -0.61 12.96
CA ASP A 246 -28.18 -0.21 11.64
C ASP A 246 -27.13 0.62 10.85
N VAL A 247 -26.50 1.58 11.53
CA VAL A 247 -25.42 2.39 10.93
C VAL A 247 -24.20 1.52 10.60
N ALA A 248 -23.79 0.62 11.49
CA ALA A 248 -22.68 -0.30 11.23
C ALA A 248 -22.98 -1.27 10.07
N SER A 249 -24.22 -1.77 9.98
CA SER A 249 -24.67 -2.69 8.94
C SER A 249 -24.85 -2.02 7.58
N SER A 250 -24.99 -0.69 7.54
CA SER A 250 -25.00 0.08 6.30
C SER A 250 -23.64 0.08 5.58
N VAL A 251 -22.55 -0.26 6.29
CA VAL A 251 -21.23 -0.41 5.69
C VAL A 251 -21.12 -1.77 5.00
N PRO A 252 -20.82 -1.83 3.70
CA PRO A 252 -20.78 -3.10 2.99
C PRO A 252 -19.73 -4.06 3.57
N LEU A 253 -20.14 -5.28 3.95
CA LEU A 253 -19.25 -6.27 4.57
C LEU A 253 -18.04 -6.64 3.68
N HIS A 254 -18.21 -6.64 2.36
CA HIS A 254 -17.10 -6.90 1.44
C HIS A 254 -15.99 -5.85 1.55
N GLU A 255 -16.35 -4.59 1.80
CA GLU A 255 -15.40 -3.49 2.01
C GLU A 255 -14.70 -3.63 3.37
N VAL A 256 -15.45 -3.99 4.43
CA VAL A 256 -14.87 -4.30 5.74
C VAL A 256 -13.85 -5.44 5.64
N LYS A 257 -14.21 -6.54 4.96
CA LYS A 257 -13.33 -7.69 4.69
C LYS A 257 -12.07 -7.27 3.94
N ARG A 258 -12.22 -6.43 2.90
CA ARG A 258 -11.11 -5.95 2.06
C ARG A 258 -10.11 -5.09 2.83
N VAL A 259 -10.60 -4.13 3.64
CA VAL A 259 -9.71 -3.28 4.46
C VAL A 259 -9.12 -4.05 5.64
N ALA A 260 -9.87 -4.99 6.22
CA ALA A 260 -9.37 -5.86 7.29
C ALA A 260 -8.26 -6.81 6.79
N GLU A 261 -8.43 -7.37 5.59
CA GLU A 261 -7.39 -8.15 4.91
C GLU A 261 -6.12 -7.31 4.71
N LEU A 262 -6.25 -6.05 4.29
CA LEU A 262 -5.09 -5.15 4.15
C LEU A 262 -4.39 -4.93 5.48
N ALA A 263 -5.15 -4.55 6.51
CA ALA A 263 -4.60 -4.24 7.82
C ALA A 263 -3.92 -5.45 8.45
N VAL A 264 -4.57 -6.62 8.47
CA VAL A 264 -4.00 -7.82 9.08
C VAL A 264 -2.75 -8.29 8.36
N ARG A 265 -2.74 -8.23 7.01
CA ARG A 265 -1.56 -8.55 6.21
C ARG A 265 -0.37 -7.68 6.57
N ARG A 266 -0.57 -6.37 6.69
CA ARG A 266 0.49 -5.43 7.06
C ARG A 266 1.00 -5.67 8.47
N ILE A 267 0.10 -5.86 9.44
CA ILE A 267 0.47 -6.16 10.84
C ILE A 267 1.34 -7.42 10.92
N CYS A 268 0.91 -8.49 10.26
CA CYS A 268 1.62 -9.76 10.26
C CYS A 268 2.96 -9.66 9.52
N ALA A 269 2.98 -9.06 8.33
CA ALA A 269 4.22 -8.90 7.55
C ALA A 269 5.27 -8.12 8.34
N HIS A 270 4.92 -6.97 8.92
CA HIS A 270 5.83 -6.18 9.76
C HIS A 270 6.30 -6.95 11.00
N GLY A 271 5.41 -7.76 11.61
CA GLY A 271 5.76 -8.59 12.76
C GLY A 271 6.74 -9.72 12.42
N MET A 272 6.66 -10.27 11.21
CA MET A 272 7.54 -11.34 10.73
C MET A 272 8.89 -10.85 10.21
N THR A 273 8.98 -9.63 9.65
CA THR A 273 10.22 -9.09 9.07
C THR A 273 11.07 -8.27 10.04
N ALA A 274 10.66 -8.11 11.30
CA ALA A 274 11.37 -7.30 12.28
C ALA A 274 12.70 -7.96 12.74
N PRO A 275 13.77 -7.16 13.04
CA PRO A 275 15.12 -7.68 13.26
C PRO A 275 15.22 -8.76 14.34
N GLN A 276 15.98 -9.82 14.03
CA GLN A 276 16.11 -11.10 14.74
C GLN A 276 16.70 -10.98 16.15
N GLY A 277 16.45 -12.00 17.00
CA GLY A 277 16.98 -12.10 18.37
C GLY A 277 16.05 -12.86 19.32
N ALA A 278 16.33 -12.86 20.62
CA ALA A 278 15.55 -13.58 21.64
C ALA A 278 14.05 -13.18 21.69
N ALA A 279 13.71 -11.97 21.19
CA ALA A 279 12.33 -11.50 21.10
C ALA A 279 11.55 -12.01 19.86
N ALA A 280 12.20 -12.71 18.93
CA ALA A 280 11.56 -13.19 17.70
C ALA A 280 10.40 -14.16 17.98
N ALA A 281 10.60 -15.11 18.90
CA ALA A 281 9.57 -16.09 19.26
C ALA A 281 8.29 -15.42 19.83
N SER A 282 8.45 -14.45 20.72
CA SER A 282 7.33 -13.69 21.29
C SER A 282 6.57 -12.91 20.20
N ARG A 283 7.29 -12.28 19.27
CA ARG A 283 6.66 -11.53 18.16
C ARG A 283 5.94 -12.45 17.19
N HIS A 284 6.51 -13.61 16.83
CA HIS A 284 5.83 -14.58 15.98
C HIS A 284 4.54 -15.09 16.64
N ALA A 285 4.57 -15.35 17.95
CA ALA A 285 3.37 -15.71 18.71
C ALA A 285 2.29 -14.61 18.65
N GLU A 286 2.66 -13.34 18.81
CA GLU A 286 1.74 -12.22 18.65
C GLU A 286 1.13 -12.16 17.23
N VAL A 287 1.94 -12.43 16.20
CA VAL A 287 1.46 -12.49 14.80
C VAL A 287 0.46 -13.63 14.60
N PHE A 288 0.72 -14.82 15.15
CA PHE A 288 -0.22 -15.94 15.12
C PHE A 288 -1.55 -15.56 15.79
N ASP A 289 -1.50 -14.90 16.95
CA ASP A 289 -2.70 -14.47 17.66
C ASP A 289 -3.46 -13.36 16.95
N VAL A 290 -2.77 -12.44 16.26
CA VAL A 290 -3.40 -11.44 15.40
C VAL A 290 -4.17 -12.12 14.27
N PHE A 291 -3.54 -13.05 13.55
CA PHE A 291 -4.16 -13.74 12.42
C PHE A 291 -5.32 -14.64 12.87
N ARG A 292 -5.16 -15.40 13.96
CA ARG A 292 -6.21 -16.26 14.51
C ARG A 292 -7.41 -15.46 14.98
N ARG A 293 -7.21 -14.32 15.65
CA ARG A 293 -8.31 -13.41 16.01
C ARG A 293 -9.04 -12.88 14.79
N HIS A 294 -8.31 -12.54 13.71
CA HIS A 294 -8.91 -12.14 12.44
C HIS A 294 -9.79 -13.26 11.85
N VAL A 295 -9.26 -14.48 11.72
CA VAL A 295 -10.01 -15.64 11.21
C VAL A 295 -11.27 -15.90 12.03
N ARG A 296 -11.16 -15.96 13.36
CA ARG A 296 -12.29 -16.22 14.27
C ARG A 296 -13.38 -15.16 14.17
N LEU A 297 -13.02 -13.89 13.99
CA LEU A 297 -13.98 -12.80 13.85
C LEU A 297 -14.82 -12.93 12.58
N PHE A 298 -14.19 -13.25 11.46
CA PHE A 298 -14.87 -13.25 10.16
C PHE A 298 -15.52 -14.59 9.81
N GLN A 299 -15.10 -15.70 10.43
CA GLN A 299 -15.63 -17.04 10.21
C GLN A 299 -17.17 -17.16 10.34
N PRO A 300 -17.85 -16.57 11.35
CA PRO A 300 -19.31 -16.67 11.46
C PRO A 300 -20.06 -15.81 10.43
N LEU A 301 -19.38 -14.87 9.75
CA LEU A 301 -20.02 -13.91 8.83
C LEU A 301 -20.33 -14.49 7.44
N ALA A 302 -20.21 -15.81 7.26
CA ALA A 302 -20.66 -16.50 6.06
C ALA A 302 -22.17 -16.33 5.82
N GLN A 303 -22.93 -16.08 6.90
CA GLN A 303 -24.39 -16.11 6.92
C GLN A 303 -25.01 -14.72 7.18
N GLN A 304 -24.24 -13.62 7.08
CA GLN A 304 -24.73 -12.26 7.33
C GLN A 304 -24.56 -11.33 6.11
N PRO A 305 -25.60 -10.52 5.77
CA PRO A 305 -26.97 -10.55 6.30
C PRO A 305 -27.70 -11.88 5.99
N PRO A 306 -28.77 -12.24 6.74
CA PRO A 306 -29.50 -13.46 6.49
C PRO A 306 -29.99 -13.46 5.03
N PRO A 307 -29.60 -14.45 4.22
CA PRO A 307 -29.93 -14.50 2.81
C PRO A 307 -31.44 -14.66 2.63
N VAL A 308 -32.00 -14.00 1.60
CA VAL A 308 -33.44 -14.01 1.29
C VAL A 308 -33.90 -15.41 0.85
N ASP A 309 -33.01 -16.18 0.21
CA ASP A 309 -33.26 -17.51 -0.30
C ASP A 309 -32.02 -18.42 -0.23
N ALA A 310 -32.20 -19.72 -0.48
CA ALA A 310 -31.11 -20.71 -0.47
C ALA A 310 -30.01 -20.38 -1.49
N ARG A 311 -30.37 -19.74 -2.62
CA ARG A 311 -29.42 -19.36 -3.66
C ARG A 311 -28.55 -18.17 -3.23
N GLY A 312 -29.14 -17.16 -2.58
CA GLY A 312 -28.43 -16.06 -1.95
C GLY A 312 -27.51 -16.53 -0.84
N ALA A 313 -27.94 -17.53 -0.05
CA ALA A 313 -27.12 -18.16 0.98
C ALA A 313 -25.88 -18.82 0.38
N ALA A 314 -26.08 -19.59 -0.70
CA ALA A 314 -24.99 -20.24 -1.42
C ALA A 314 -24.05 -19.22 -2.08
N ALA A 315 -24.57 -18.12 -2.64
CA ALA A 315 -23.76 -17.06 -3.22
C ALA A 315 -22.86 -16.39 -2.17
N ALA A 316 -23.43 -16.00 -1.03
CA ALA A 316 -22.70 -15.39 0.08
C ALA A 316 -21.63 -16.36 0.64
N GLY A 317 -22.01 -17.62 0.86
CA GLY A 317 -21.11 -18.68 1.31
C GLY A 317 -19.95 -18.93 0.33
N HIS A 318 -20.24 -18.99 -0.98
CA HIS A 318 -19.23 -19.20 -2.02
C HIS A 318 -18.16 -18.10 -1.99
N VAL A 319 -18.58 -16.83 -1.97
CA VAL A 319 -17.66 -15.68 -1.92
C VAL A 319 -16.88 -15.66 -0.61
N HIS A 320 -17.55 -15.91 0.53
CA HIS A 320 -16.90 -15.92 1.83
C HIS A 320 -15.86 -17.03 1.97
N SER A 321 -16.17 -18.27 1.58
CA SER A 321 -15.20 -19.37 1.58
C SER A 321 -14.00 -19.10 0.66
N GLY A 322 -14.23 -18.45 -0.50
CA GLY A 322 -13.14 -18.01 -1.36
C GLY A 322 -12.21 -17.00 -0.69
N TRP A 323 -12.79 -16.02 0.01
CA TRP A 323 -12.04 -15.02 0.77
C TRP A 323 -11.28 -15.63 1.96
N MET A 324 -11.91 -16.51 2.75
CA MET A 324 -11.26 -17.22 3.86
C MET A 324 -10.08 -18.08 3.39
N GLY A 325 -10.27 -18.84 2.31
CA GLY A 325 -9.19 -19.62 1.71
C GLY A 325 -8.04 -18.76 1.20
N LYS A 326 -8.31 -17.53 0.74
CA LYS A 326 -7.27 -16.54 0.41
C LYS A 326 -6.53 -16.06 1.66
N GLN A 327 -7.22 -15.84 2.78
CA GLN A 327 -6.60 -15.47 4.06
C GLN A 327 -5.58 -16.52 4.52
N HIS A 328 -5.96 -17.79 4.51
CA HIS A 328 -5.08 -18.87 4.92
C HIS A 328 -3.87 -19.06 3.99
N ARG A 329 -4.07 -19.02 2.66
CA ARG A 329 -2.96 -19.19 1.71
C ARG A 329 -1.88 -18.12 1.81
N TRP A 330 -2.28 -16.86 1.94
CA TRP A 330 -1.27 -15.79 2.03
C TRP A 330 -0.50 -15.89 3.34
N PHE A 331 -1.16 -16.24 4.44
CA PHE A 331 -0.49 -16.39 5.72
C PHE A 331 0.49 -17.56 5.70
N ALA A 332 0.10 -18.68 5.08
CA ALA A 332 1.01 -19.81 4.83
C ALA A 332 2.26 -19.37 4.07
N LYS A 333 2.08 -18.62 2.97
CA LYS A 333 3.19 -18.08 2.18
C LYS A 333 4.08 -17.12 2.98
N LEU A 334 3.49 -16.25 3.81
CA LEU A 334 4.25 -15.37 4.70
C LEU A 334 5.15 -16.19 5.66
N LEU A 335 4.65 -17.34 6.14
CA LEU A 335 5.44 -18.21 7.02
C LEU A 335 6.60 -18.87 6.28
N GLU A 336 6.39 -19.34 5.05
CA GLU A 336 7.44 -19.92 4.19
C GLU A 336 8.55 -18.93 3.87
N GLU A 337 8.21 -17.65 3.71
CA GLU A 337 9.14 -16.56 3.45
C GLU A 337 9.83 -16.01 4.72
N SER A 338 9.50 -16.54 5.90
CA SER A 338 9.98 -16.08 7.20
C SER A 338 10.82 -17.13 7.93
N ASP A 339 11.57 -16.70 8.94
CA ASP A 339 12.29 -17.61 9.85
C ASP A 339 11.38 -18.26 10.91
N ALA A 340 10.05 -18.02 10.87
CA ALA A 340 9.13 -18.44 11.92
C ALA A 340 9.12 -19.96 12.20
N PRO A 341 9.16 -20.86 11.20
CA PRO A 341 9.24 -22.30 11.45
C PRO A 341 10.53 -22.70 12.19
N ALA A 342 11.67 -22.13 11.79
CA ALA A 342 12.96 -22.39 12.42
C ALA A 342 13.00 -21.88 13.87
N VAL A 343 12.48 -20.67 14.10
CA VAL A 343 12.37 -20.07 15.45
C VAL A 343 11.44 -20.88 16.35
N ALA A 344 10.32 -21.39 15.83
CA ALA A 344 9.39 -22.22 16.59
C ALA A 344 9.99 -23.59 16.95
N ALA A 345 10.69 -24.23 16.01
CA ALA A 345 11.38 -25.49 16.25
C ALA A 345 12.47 -25.36 17.34
N ALA A 346 13.25 -24.27 17.30
CA ALA A 346 14.24 -23.98 18.32
C ALA A 346 13.61 -23.75 19.72
N ALA A 347 12.44 -23.10 19.79
CA ALA A 347 11.73 -22.87 21.05
C ALA A 347 11.08 -24.15 21.61
N ALA A 348 10.62 -25.06 20.75
CA ALA A 348 10.00 -26.33 21.15
C ALA A 348 10.99 -27.29 21.84
N GLY A 349 12.28 -27.22 21.50
CA GLY A 349 13.34 -28.01 22.15
C GLY A 349 13.62 -27.65 23.62
N GLY A 350 13.00 -26.60 24.16
CA GLY A 350 13.26 -26.07 25.51
C GLY A 350 12.22 -26.33 26.61
N GLY A 351 11.06 -26.96 26.33
CA GLY A 351 10.07 -27.33 27.36
C GLY A 351 8.59 -27.20 26.96
N SER A 352 7.72 -27.98 27.63
CA SER A 352 6.41 -28.47 27.12
C SER A 352 5.25 -27.48 26.97
N ALA A 353 5.44 -26.17 27.22
CA ALA A 353 4.40 -25.16 26.96
C ALA A 353 4.46 -24.58 25.53
N ALA A 354 5.58 -24.79 24.82
CA ALA A 354 5.83 -24.25 23.49
C ALA A 354 5.19 -25.09 22.35
N GLU A 355 4.83 -26.35 22.60
CA GLU A 355 4.28 -27.28 21.61
C GLU A 355 2.97 -26.78 20.96
N GLY A 356 2.09 -26.14 21.73
CA GLY A 356 0.85 -25.58 21.22
C GLY A 356 1.04 -24.39 20.29
N SER A 357 2.15 -23.65 20.42
CA SER A 357 2.47 -22.51 19.54
C SER A 357 3.21 -22.94 18.27
N ALA A 358 4.00 -24.01 18.36
CA ALA A 358 4.80 -24.51 17.25
C ALA A 358 3.93 -24.95 16.06
N HIS A 359 2.78 -25.57 16.33
CA HIS A 359 1.83 -25.94 15.28
C HIS A 359 1.32 -24.74 14.47
N PHE A 360 1.23 -23.54 15.08
CA PHE A 360 0.82 -22.32 14.37
C PHE A 360 1.93 -21.70 13.52
N ALA A 361 3.17 -22.18 13.66
CA ALA A 361 4.28 -21.80 12.80
C ALA A 361 4.35 -22.65 11.52
N GLU A 362 3.64 -23.77 11.45
CA GLU A 362 3.65 -24.69 10.30
C GLU A 362 2.81 -24.15 9.13
N PRO A 363 3.42 -23.86 7.95
CA PRO A 363 2.66 -23.40 6.78
C PRO A 363 1.58 -24.39 6.33
N GLY A 364 1.87 -25.69 6.46
CA GLY A 364 0.97 -26.79 6.07
C GLY A 364 -0.39 -26.74 6.77
N PHE A 365 -0.44 -26.30 8.03
CA PHE A 365 -1.68 -26.11 8.78
C PHE A 365 -2.62 -25.14 8.07
N TYR A 366 -2.09 -24.03 7.58
CA TYR A 366 -2.89 -23.01 6.88
C TYR A 366 -3.24 -23.44 5.45
N TYR A 367 -2.38 -24.17 4.75
CA TYR A 367 -2.74 -24.77 3.46
C TYR A 367 -3.89 -25.77 3.59
N GLN A 368 -3.92 -26.59 4.64
CA GLN A 368 -5.03 -27.50 4.92
C GLN A 368 -6.34 -26.74 5.22
N ALA A 369 -6.27 -25.65 6.00
CA ALA A 369 -7.42 -24.78 6.23
C ALA A 369 -7.93 -24.13 4.94
N ALA A 370 -7.01 -23.71 4.05
CA ALA A 370 -7.38 -23.18 2.74
C ALA A 370 -8.04 -24.23 1.83
N ALA A 371 -7.55 -25.48 1.85
CA ALA A 371 -8.17 -26.60 1.12
C ALA A 371 -9.59 -26.88 1.63
N SER A 372 -9.80 -26.84 2.94
CA SER A 372 -11.14 -26.97 3.56
C SER A 372 -12.09 -25.86 3.08
N CYS A 373 -11.60 -24.62 2.99
CA CYS A 373 -12.37 -23.51 2.43
C CYS A 373 -12.70 -23.73 0.94
N ALA A 374 -11.79 -24.30 0.15
CA ALA A 374 -12.04 -24.62 -1.26
C ALA A 374 -13.13 -25.70 -1.42
N LEU A 375 -13.14 -26.72 -0.55
CA LEU A 375 -14.21 -27.73 -0.53
C LEU A 375 -15.57 -27.12 -0.19
N GLN A 376 -15.64 -26.24 0.83
CA GLN A 376 -16.86 -25.51 1.16
C GLN A 376 -17.33 -24.63 -0.02
N ARG A 377 -16.40 -23.92 -0.65
CA ARG A 377 -16.67 -23.09 -1.83
C ARG A 377 -17.25 -23.91 -2.99
N ARG A 378 -16.76 -25.14 -3.19
CA ARG A 378 -17.27 -26.09 -4.18
C ARG A 378 -18.70 -26.50 -3.87
N ARG A 379 -19.01 -26.87 -2.62
CA ARG A 379 -20.37 -27.21 -2.18
C ARG A 379 -21.37 -26.09 -2.45
N PHE A 380 -21.00 -24.84 -2.16
CA PHE A 380 -21.85 -23.70 -2.51
C PHE A 380 -22.01 -23.50 -4.02
N ALA A 381 -20.98 -23.77 -4.82
CA ALA A 381 -21.07 -23.70 -6.28
C ALA A 381 -22.00 -24.78 -6.86
N GLU A 382 -22.00 -25.99 -6.28
CA GLU A 382 -22.90 -27.08 -6.66
C GLU A 382 -24.38 -26.66 -6.48
N VAL A 383 -24.71 -26.05 -5.33
CA VAL A 383 -26.04 -25.46 -5.06
C VAL A 383 -26.40 -24.35 -6.06
N LEU A 384 -25.47 -23.43 -6.34
CA LEU A 384 -25.69 -22.33 -7.29
C LEU A 384 -25.89 -22.79 -8.74
N SER A 385 -25.29 -23.92 -9.10
CA SER A 385 -25.35 -24.52 -10.44
C SER A 385 -26.57 -25.43 -10.62
N GLY A 386 -27.36 -25.66 -9.55
CA GLY A 386 -28.50 -26.57 -9.58
C GLY A 386 -28.12 -28.05 -9.70
N LEU A 387 -26.85 -28.41 -9.50
CA LEU A 387 -26.37 -29.79 -9.62
C LEU A 387 -26.99 -30.70 -8.54
N ASP A 388 -27.30 -30.16 -7.35
CA ASP A 388 -28.04 -30.89 -6.32
C ASP A 388 -29.51 -31.16 -6.71
N ALA A 389 -30.15 -30.25 -7.45
CA ALA A 389 -31.53 -30.44 -7.93
C ALA A 389 -31.58 -31.37 -9.15
N ALA A 390 -30.56 -31.33 -10.01
CA ALA A 390 -30.44 -32.22 -11.17
C ALA A 390 -30.09 -33.66 -10.77
N ALA A 391 -29.23 -33.87 -9.76
CA ALA A 391 -28.93 -35.19 -9.22
C ALA A 391 -30.14 -35.82 -8.50
N ALA A 392 -30.90 -35.02 -7.75
CA ALA A 392 -32.15 -35.48 -7.12
C ALA A 392 -33.26 -35.75 -8.16
N GLY A 393 -33.36 -34.95 -9.21
CA GLY A 393 -34.31 -35.16 -10.32
C GLY A 393 -33.97 -36.37 -11.18
N ALA A 394 -32.69 -36.65 -11.43
CA ALA A 394 -32.24 -37.84 -12.14
C ALA A 394 -32.51 -39.12 -11.35
N ALA A 395 -32.23 -39.12 -10.04
CA ALA A 395 -32.54 -40.26 -9.17
C ALA A 395 -34.06 -40.51 -9.01
N ALA A 396 -34.88 -39.45 -9.06
CA ALA A 396 -36.34 -39.59 -9.05
C ALA A 396 -36.90 -40.06 -10.40
N ALA A 397 -36.27 -39.68 -11.53
CA ALA A 397 -36.65 -40.15 -12.87
C ALA A 397 -36.25 -41.60 -13.12
N GLU A 398 -35.16 -42.08 -12.49
CA GLU A 398 -34.71 -43.48 -12.55
C GLU A 398 -35.51 -44.40 -11.59
N ALA A 399 -36.29 -43.81 -10.67
CA ALA A 399 -37.16 -44.51 -9.71
C ALA A 399 -38.66 -44.45 -10.06
N ALA A 400 -39.04 -43.83 -11.17
CA ALA A 400 -40.38 -43.90 -11.72
C ALA A 400 -40.49 -45.12 -12.67
N PRO A 401 -41.54 -45.96 -12.56
CA PRO A 401 -41.57 -47.32 -13.10
C PRO A 401 -41.55 -47.43 -14.63
#